data_AF-A0A9P7D775-F1
#
_entry.id   AF-A0A9P7D775-F1
#
_cell.length_a   1.000
_cell.length_b   1.000
_cell.length_c   1.000
_cell.angle_alpha   90.00
_cell.angle_beta   90.00
_cell.angle_gamma   90.00
#
_symmetry.space_group_name_H-M   'P 1'
#
loop_
_entity.id
_entity.type
_entity.pdbx_description
1 polymer ?
#
loop_
_entity_poly.entity_id
_entity_poly.type
_entity_poly.pdbx_seq_one_letter_code
_entity_poly.pdbx_strand_id
1 'polypeptide(L)'
;MGEDYKTNKDPPPPYPTPTTQTRRPPPSGIRLPLQFNSAFPDLTHTNAPPCYDADGVSPVFIGSAIFQRSVHPCKIAPHLPVPCRVPHGSTEVEHKGRYDLLPFDPETMEWVRTSLGRIPHNRNPVAGGYEENGQNLYHAMGRVDGTWVPGKTGEHLVRILILLEAIP
;
A
#
# COMPACT_ATOMS: atom_id res chain seq x y z
N MET A 1 -43.35 -57.11 -26.43
CA MET A 1 -43.20 -55.70 -26.01
C MET A 1 -42.03 -55.66 -25.04
N GLY A 2 -40.84 -55.35 -25.55
CA GLY A 2 -39.66 -55.08 -24.75
C GLY A 2 -39.13 -53.73 -25.21
N GLU A 3 -39.04 -52.77 -24.30
CA GLU A 3 -38.45 -51.47 -24.57
C GLU A 3 -37.26 -51.27 -23.62
N ASP A 4 -36.09 -51.22 -24.23
CA ASP A 4 -34.79 -50.92 -23.63
C ASP A 4 -34.73 -49.45 -23.20
N TYR A 5 -34.70 -49.18 -21.91
CA TYR A 5 -34.32 -47.86 -21.38
C TYR A 5 -32.80 -47.75 -21.32
N LYS A 6 -32.19 -47.27 -22.40
CA LYS A 6 -30.78 -46.86 -22.41
C LYS A 6 -30.58 -45.67 -21.46
N THR A 7 -29.84 -45.91 -20.38
CA THR A 7 -29.42 -44.85 -19.45
C THR A 7 -28.26 -44.07 -20.07
N ASN A 8 -28.53 -42.90 -20.66
CA ASN A 8 -27.47 -41.96 -21.04
C ASN A 8 -26.89 -41.34 -19.76
N LYS A 9 -25.70 -41.80 -19.33
CA LYS A 9 -24.87 -41.10 -18.35
C LYS A 9 -23.83 -40.28 -19.09
N ASP A 10 -24.22 -39.08 -19.51
CA ASP A 10 -23.21 -38.09 -19.88
C ASP A 10 -22.47 -37.66 -18.61
N PRO A 11 -21.12 -37.65 -18.60
CA PRO A 11 -20.37 -37.15 -17.46
C PRO A 11 -20.65 -35.64 -17.28
N PRO A 12 -20.67 -35.14 -16.04
CA PRO A 12 -20.83 -33.70 -15.80
C PRO A 12 -19.71 -32.94 -16.50
N PRO A 13 -19.99 -31.73 -17.03
CA PRO A 13 -18.98 -30.92 -17.68
C PRO A 13 -17.79 -30.70 -16.73
N PRO A 14 -16.55 -30.75 -17.22
CA PRO A 14 -15.38 -30.54 -16.38
C PRO A 14 -15.48 -29.17 -15.70
N TYR A 15 -15.22 -29.15 -14.39
CA TYR A 15 -15.09 -27.91 -13.63
C TYR A 15 -14.05 -27.02 -14.31
N PRO A 16 -14.34 -25.72 -14.51
CA PRO A 16 -13.32 -24.81 -15.02
C PRO A 16 -12.14 -24.84 -14.05
N THR A 17 -10.98 -25.26 -14.56
CA THR A 17 -9.71 -25.07 -13.89
C THR A 17 -9.55 -23.58 -13.59
N PRO A 18 -8.98 -23.19 -12.43
CA PRO A 18 -8.65 -21.79 -12.20
C PRO A 18 -7.63 -21.39 -13.26
N THR A 19 -8.13 -20.71 -14.29
CA THR A 19 -7.31 -19.96 -15.22
C THR A 19 -6.49 -19.01 -14.37
N THR A 20 -5.21 -18.89 -14.69
CA THR A 20 -4.28 -17.92 -14.14
C THR A 20 -4.81 -16.52 -14.47
N GLN A 21 -5.86 -16.09 -13.77
CA GLN A 21 -6.29 -14.71 -13.74
C GLN A 21 -5.12 -13.97 -13.10
N THR A 22 -4.45 -13.15 -13.90
CA THR A 22 -3.55 -12.12 -13.44
C THR A 22 -4.33 -11.26 -12.45
N ARG A 23 -4.24 -11.64 -11.17
CA ARG A 23 -4.96 -10.98 -10.08
C ARG A 23 -4.32 -9.61 -9.97
N ARG A 24 -4.89 -8.62 -10.65
CA ARG A 24 -4.52 -7.22 -10.43
C ARG A 24 -4.50 -7.00 -8.92
N PRO A 25 -3.39 -6.47 -8.36
CA PRO A 25 -3.34 -6.22 -6.93
C PRO A 25 -4.51 -5.30 -6.54
N PRO A 26 -5.07 -5.46 -5.33
CA PRO A 26 -6.15 -4.59 -4.87
C PRO A 26 -5.69 -3.13 -4.92
N PRO A 27 -6.59 -2.14 -5.06
CA PRO A 27 -6.22 -0.71 -5.14
C PRO A 27 -5.41 -0.20 -3.94
N SER A 28 -5.46 -0.90 -2.80
CA SER A 28 -4.66 -0.61 -1.60
C SER A 28 -3.32 -1.34 -1.57
N GLY A 29 -3.02 -2.22 -2.52
CA GLY A 29 -1.91 -3.18 -2.46
C GLY A 29 -2.12 -4.30 -1.43
N ILE A 30 -1.26 -5.32 -1.47
CA ILE A 30 -1.19 -6.38 -0.45
C ILE A 30 -0.47 -5.81 0.78
N ARG A 31 -0.98 -6.10 1.98
CA ARG A 31 -0.53 -5.49 3.24
C ARG A 31 0.00 -6.51 4.22
N LEU A 32 1.05 -6.14 4.96
CA LEU A 32 1.60 -6.92 6.08
C LEU A 32 1.25 -6.24 7.41
N PRO A 33 0.42 -6.86 8.26
CA PRO A 33 0.06 -6.27 9.53
C PRO A 33 1.23 -6.35 10.52
N LEU A 34 1.53 -5.21 11.16
CA LEU A 34 2.60 -5.04 12.14
C LEU A 34 2.09 -4.31 13.39
N GLN A 35 2.84 -4.46 14.47
CA GLN A 35 2.65 -3.73 15.72
C GLN A 35 3.97 -3.12 16.18
N PHE A 36 3.92 -2.11 17.04
CA PHE A 36 5.13 -1.37 17.45
C PHE A 36 6.21 -2.24 18.10
N ASN A 37 5.82 -3.37 18.69
CA ASN A 37 6.69 -4.32 19.40
C ASN A 37 6.91 -5.64 18.65
N SER A 38 6.37 -5.78 17.43
CA SER A 38 6.61 -6.97 16.61
C SER A 38 7.99 -6.90 15.96
N ALA A 39 8.65 -8.05 15.81
CA ALA A 39 9.85 -8.15 14.99
C ALA A 39 9.56 -7.65 13.57
N PHE A 40 10.50 -6.90 12.99
CA PHE A 40 10.33 -6.42 11.62
C PHE A 40 10.56 -7.56 10.62
N PRO A 41 9.72 -7.73 9.59
CA PRO A 41 9.88 -8.81 8.61
C PRO A 41 11.17 -8.65 7.79
N ASP A 42 11.65 -9.76 7.24
CA ASP A 42 12.78 -9.75 6.32
C ASP A 42 12.41 -9.23 4.92
N LEU A 43 13.44 -9.02 4.09
CA LEU A 43 13.29 -8.50 2.73
C LEU A 43 12.47 -9.40 1.79
N THR A 44 12.28 -10.69 2.11
CA THR A 44 11.44 -11.58 1.29
C THR A 44 9.96 -11.23 1.41
N HIS A 45 9.58 -10.55 2.50
CA HIS A 45 8.22 -10.09 2.74
C HIS A 45 8.06 -8.59 2.46
N THR A 46 9.06 -7.76 2.79
CA THR A 46 8.95 -6.31 2.66
C THR A 46 9.28 -5.78 1.26
N ASN A 47 9.89 -6.59 0.40
CA ASN A 47 10.65 -6.16 -0.78
C ASN A 47 11.79 -5.18 -0.41
N ALA A 48 12.45 -4.64 -1.43
CA ALA A 48 13.45 -3.58 -1.27
C ALA A 48 12.81 -2.29 -0.75
N PRO A 49 13.51 -1.52 0.11
CA PRO A 49 12.98 -0.25 0.61
C PRO A 49 12.88 0.77 -0.53
N PRO A 50 11.78 1.54 -0.64
CA PRO A 50 11.63 2.58 -1.66
C PRO A 50 12.58 3.79 -1.45
N CYS A 51 13.11 3.97 -0.24
CA CYS A 51 14.04 5.03 0.09
C CYS A 51 14.85 4.71 1.36
N TYR A 52 15.81 5.57 1.66
CA TYR A 52 16.65 5.50 2.86
C TYR A 52 16.50 6.78 3.67
N ASP A 53 16.76 6.70 4.97
CA ASP A 53 16.76 7.86 5.86
C ASP A 53 17.96 8.79 5.57
N ALA A 54 18.09 9.88 6.32
CA ALA A 54 19.11 10.91 6.09
C ALA A 54 20.56 10.41 6.16
N ASP A 55 20.82 9.26 6.77
CA ASP A 55 22.14 8.61 6.78
C ASP A 55 22.49 7.91 5.45
N GLY A 56 21.53 7.81 4.53
CA GLY A 56 21.69 7.19 3.22
C GLY A 56 21.76 5.66 3.21
N VAL A 57 21.63 5.00 4.37
CA VAL A 57 21.81 3.54 4.51
C VAL A 57 20.70 2.87 5.31
N SER A 58 20.02 3.59 6.19
CA SER A 58 18.93 3.05 7.00
C SER A 58 17.65 2.92 6.16
N PRO A 59 17.08 1.71 6.02
CA PRO A 59 15.95 1.49 5.12
C PRO A 59 14.68 2.13 5.66
N VAL A 60 13.89 2.71 4.75
CA VAL A 60 12.60 3.32 5.03
C VAL A 60 11.54 2.71 4.11
N PHE A 61 10.45 2.25 4.72
CA PHE A 61 9.30 1.62 4.07
C PHE A 61 8.05 2.49 4.19
N ILE A 62 7.02 2.11 3.43
CA ILE A 62 5.73 2.78 3.41
C ILE A 62 4.65 1.88 4.02
N GLY A 63 3.65 2.47 4.65
CA GLY A 63 2.54 1.71 5.20
C GLY A 63 1.43 2.61 5.73
N SER A 64 0.48 2.02 6.43
CA SER A 64 -0.73 2.71 6.89
C SER A 64 -0.93 2.50 8.38
N ALA A 65 -0.89 3.58 9.16
CA ALA A 65 -1.16 3.57 10.59
C ALA A 65 -2.67 3.59 10.85
N ILE A 66 -3.13 2.69 11.73
CA ILE A 66 -4.55 2.52 12.05
C ILE A 66 -4.87 3.28 13.33
N PHE A 67 -5.77 4.25 13.24
CA PHE A 67 -6.35 4.98 14.36
C PHE A 67 -7.80 4.53 14.60
N GLN A 68 -8.45 5.06 15.64
CA GLN A 68 -9.81 4.65 15.99
C GLN A 68 -10.85 4.98 14.91
N ARG A 69 -10.67 6.10 14.18
CA ARG A 69 -11.63 6.62 13.19
C ARG A 69 -11.00 7.01 11.86
N SER A 70 -9.71 6.74 11.68
CA SER A 70 -8.96 7.12 10.49
C SER A 70 -7.83 6.12 10.23
N VAL A 71 -7.33 6.14 9.00
CA VAL A 71 -6.15 5.37 8.60
C VAL A 71 -5.24 6.31 7.83
N HIS A 72 -3.99 6.46 8.26
CA HIS A 72 -3.08 7.44 7.66
C HIS A 72 -1.86 6.75 7.04
N PRO A 73 -1.47 7.11 5.80
CA PRO A 73 -0.15 6.75 5.28
C PRO A 73 0.95 7.20 6.25
N CYS A 74 1.98 6.37 6.41
CA CYS A 74 3.05 6.55 7.38
C CYS A 74 4.40 6.12 6.81
N LYS A 75 5.45 6.72 7.37
CA LYS A 75 6.84 6.28 7.23
C LYS A 75 7.07 5.13 8.22
N ILE A 76 7.72 4.06 7.75
CA ILE A 76 8.13 2.93 8.59
C ILE A 76 9.65 2.83 8.54
N ALA A 77 10.31 3.10 9.67
CA ALA A 77 11.76 3.12 9.81
C ALA A 77 12.18 2.12 10.91
N PRO A 78 12.49 0.86 10.57
CA PRO A 78 12.73 -0.21 11.54
C PRO A 78 13.90 0.03 12.49
N HIS A 79 14.83 0.91 12.10
CA HIS A 79 16.00 1.29 12.89
C HIS A 79 15.67 2.26 14.05
N LEU A 80 14.47 2.85 14.07
CA LEU A 80 14.04 3.77 15.12
C LEU A 80 13.40 3.02 16.30
N PRO A 81 13.44 3.57 17.53
CA PRO A 81 12.78 2.98 18.71
C PRO A 81 11.26 2.81 18.54
N VAL A 82 10.62 3.72 17.80
CA VAL A 82 9.23 3.59 17.35
C VAL A 82 9.25 3.64 15.82
N PRO A 83 9.08 2.49 15.13
CA PRO A 83 9.26 2.41 13.69
C PRO A 83 8.22 3.18 12.87
N CYS A 84 6.96 3.21 13.33
CA CYS A 84 5.87 3.85 12.60
C CYS A 84 5.76 5.35 12.94
N ARG A 85 5.90 6.19 11.92
CA ARG A 85 5.89 7.66 11.98
C ARG A 85 4.80 8.20 11.06
N VAL A 86 3.80 8.88 11.63
CA VAL A 86 2.67 9.42 10.87
C VAL A 86 2.92 10.90 10.59
N PRO A 87 2.92 11.35 9.33
CA PRO A 87 3.03 12.77 9.00
C PRO A 87 1.77 13.52 9.46
N HIS A 88 1.95 14.49 10.35
CA HIS A 88 0.90 15.36 10.85
C HIS A 88 1.39 16.81 10.89
N GLY A 89 0.70 17.71 10.18
CA GLY A 89 1.21 19.08 10.00
C GLY A 89 2.55 19.07 9.27
N SER A 90 3.55 19.76 9.82
CA SER A 90 4.94 19.80 9.32
C SER A 90 5.88 18.84 10.07
N THR A 91 5.33 17.91 10.85
CA THR A 91 6.08 17.03 11.75
C THR A 91 5.68 15.57 11.55
N GLU A 92 6.47 14.66 12.12
CA GLU A 92 6.13 13.24 12.23
C GLU A 92 5.77 12.89 13.68
N VAL A 93 4.68 12.17 13.87
CA VAL A 93 4.19 11.71 15.18
C VAL A 93 4.45 10.21 15.33
N GLU A 94 4.88 9.78 16.51
CA GLU A 94 5.03 8.37 16.86
C GLU A 94 3.69 7.65 16.88
N HIS A 95 3.60 6.53 16.16
CA HIS A 95 2.46 5.63 16.26
C HIS A 95 2.86 4.31 16.90
N LYS A 96 2.28 4.02 18.06
CA LYS A 96 2.52 2.79 18.84
C LYS A 96 1.38 1.76 18.68
N GLY A 97 0.42 2.02 17.80
CA GLY A 97 -0.67 1.10 17.51
C GLY A 97 -0.33 0.08 16.42
N ARG A 98 -1.37 -0.55 15.87
CA ARG A 98 -1.25 -1.37 14.67
C ARG A 98 -0.99 -0.50 13.46
N TYR A 99 -0.13 -0.97 12.56
CA TYR A 99 0.09 -0.38 11.25
C TYR A 99 0.33 -1.51 10.23
N ASP A 100 0.00 -1.24 8.98
CA ASP A 100 0.07 -2.21 7.91
C ASP A 100 1.13 -1.76 6.87
N LEU A 101 2.23 -2.50 6.76
CA LEU A 101 3.28 -2.25 5.76
C LEU A 101 2.75 -2.55 4.35
N LEU A 102 3.12 -1.71 3.39
CA LEU A 102 2.93 -1.94 1.96
C LEU A 102 4.28 -2.25 1.33
N PRO A 103 4.52 -3.50 0.89
CA PRO A 103 5.69 -3.82 0.09
C PRO A 103 5.61 -3.03 -1.22
N PHE A 104 6.61 -2.20 -1.48
CA PHE A 104 6.72 -1.52 -2.77
C PHE A 104 7.15 -2.56 -3.80
N ASP A 105 6.41 -2.63 -4.91
CA ASP A 105 6.68 -3.54 -6.00
C ASP A 105 6.78 -2.73 -7.31
N PRO A 106 7.98 -2.59 -7.90
CA PRO A 106 8.17 -1.81 -9.12
C PRO A 106 7.52 -2.44 -10.37
N GLU A 107 7.12 -3.71 -10.32
CA GLU A 107 6.37 -4.34 -11.43
C GLU A 107 4.90 -3.91 -11.45
N THR A 108 4.35 -3.57 -10.27
CA THR A 108 2.93 -3.24 -10.11
C THR A 108 2.67 -1.84 -9.57
N MET A 109 3.72 -1.07 -9.26
CA MET A 109 3.61 0.29 -8.71
C MET A 109 4.68 1.22 -9.29
N GLU A 110 4.31 2.48 -9.50
CA GLU A 110 5.24 3.53 -9.90
C GLU A 110 5.04 4.81 -9.10
N TRP A 111 6.12 5.55 -8.90
CA TRP A 111 6.09 6.88 -8.30
C TRP A 111 5.86 7.94 -9.38
N VAL A 112 4.72 8.61 -9.35
CA VAL A 112 4.36 9.63 -10.33
C VAL A 112 4.47 11.02 -9.71
N ARG A 113 5.24 11.90 -10.38
CA ARG A 113 5.39 13.29 -9.94
C ARG A 113 4.06 14.02 -10.06
N THR A 114 3.64 14.63 -8.96
CA THR A 114 2.48 15.51 -8.93
C THR A 114 2.72 16.68 -7.98
N SER A 115 1.75 17.58 -7.86
CA SER A 115 1.80 18.71 -6.94
C SER A 115 0.40 19.15 -6.55
N LEU A 116 0.30 19.85 -5.42
CA LEU A 116 -0.92 20.47 -4.90
C LEU A 116 -2.07 19.45 -4.69
N GLY A 117 -1.73 18.24 -4.24
CA GLY A 117 -2.72 17.18 -3.99
C GLY A 117 -3.38 16.60 -5.25
N ARG A 118 -2.96 17.00 -6.46
CA ARG A 118 -3.56 16.54 -7.71
C ARG A 118 -3.26 15.07 -7.95
N ILE A 119 -4.27 14.32 -8.34
CA ILE A 119 -4.11 12.98 -8.90
C ILE A 119 -3.91 13.15 -10.41
N PRO A 120 -2.79 12.66 -10.99
CA PRO A 120 -2.57 12.79 -12.43
C PRO A 120 -3.67 12.08 -13.24
N HIS A 121 -4.00 12.65 -14.40
CA HIS A 121 -5.07 12.12 -15.25
C HIS A 121 -4.78 10.66 -15.68
N ASN A 122 -5.81 9.81 -15.69
CA ASN A 122 -5.73 8.37 -16.02
C ASN A 122 -4.78 7.56 -15.12
N ARG A 123 -4.55 8.01 -13.87
CA ARG A 123 -3.78 7.24 -12.88
C ARG A 123 -4.68 6.70 -11.77
N ASN A 124 -4.22 5.65 -11.10
CA ASN A 124 -4.96 4.93 -10.06
C ASN A 124 -4.13 4.89 -8.76
N PRO A 125 -4.28 5.92 -7.91
CA PRO A 125 -3.37 6.10 -6.78
C PRO A 125 -3.55 5.01 -5.74
N VAL A 126 -2.44 4.55 -5.17
CA VAL A 126 -2.48 3.49 -4.16
C VAL A 126 -3.08 4.05 -2.88
N ALA A 127 -4.28 3.57 -2.55
CA ALA A 127 -5.02 3.95 -1.35
C ALA A 127 -4.20 3.60 -0.11
N GLY A 128 -3.98 4.60 0.74
CA GLY A 128 -3.26 4.45 2.01
C GLY A 128 -4.12 4.69 3.24
N GLY A 129 -5.35 5.16 3.08
CA GLY A 129 -6.33 5.24 4.14
C GLY A 129 -7.33 6.37 3.91
N TYR A 130 -7.80 6.97 5.00
CA TYR A 130 -8.80 8.02 5.02
C TYR A 130 -8.66 8.88 6.29
N GLU A 131 -9.03 10.15 6.17
CA GLU A 131 -9.21 11.08 7.30
C GLU A 131 -10.49 10.74 8.09
N GLU A 132 -10.65 11.28 9.31
CA GLU A 132 -11.85 11.03 10.15
C GLU A 132 -13.18 11.42 9.48
N ASN A 133 -13.13 12.40 8.58
CA ASN A 133 -14.29 12.85 7.79
C ASN A 133 -14.57 11.96 6.56
N GLY A 134 -13.81 10.87 6.38
CA GLY A 134 -13.95 9.90 5.29
C GLY A 134 -13.22 10.28 3.99
N GLN A 135 -12.49 11.40 3.95
CA GLN A 135 -11.73 11.77 2.74
C GLN A 135 -10.53 10.85 2.52
N ASN A 136 -10.37 10.37 1.29
CA ASN A 136 -9.30 9.44 0.92
C ASN A 136 -7.90 10.03 1.09
N LEU A 137 -6.97 9.18 1.51
CA LEU A 137 -5.54 9.44 1.58
C LEU A 137 -4.77 8.42 0.75
N TYR A 138 -3.74 8.89 0.07
CA TYR A 138 -2.88 8.09 -0.79
C TYR A 138 -1.43 8.15 -0.34
N HIS A 139 -0.68 7.08 -0.65
CA HIS A 139 0.77 7.02 -0.39
C HIS A 139 1.50 8.05 -1.23
N ALA A 140 2.35 8.82 -0.56
CA ALA A 140 3.10 9.88 -1.21
C ALA A 140 4.56 9.91 -0.74
N MET A 141 5.41 10.65 -1.41
CA MET A 141 6.80 10.87 -1.05
C MET A 141 7.20 12.30 -1.35
N GLY A 142 7.87 12.96 -0.41
CA GLY A 142 8.40 14.31 -0.56
C GLY A 142 9.91 14.35 -0.38
N ARG A 143 10.56 15.43 -0.84
CA ARG A 143 11.94 15.73 -0.45
C ARG A 143 11.95 16.71 0.72
N VAL A 144 12.68 16.36 1.77
CA VAL A 144 12.98 17.23 2.92
C VAL A 144 14.50 17.21 3.09
N ASP A 145 15.14 18.38 2.96
CA ASP A 145 16.60 18.53 3.06
C ASP A 145 17.41 17.54 2.19
N GLY A 146 16.88 17.22 1.01
CA GLY A 146 17.50 16.29 0.05
C GLY A 146 17.13 14.81 0.25
N THR A 147 16.54 14.46 1.39
CA THR A 147 16.10 13.09 1.72
C THR A 147 14.68 12.85 1.25
N TRP A 148 14.44 11.67 0.67
CA TRP A 148 13.10 11.20 0.33
C TRP A 148 12.37 10.72 1.59
N VAL A 149 11.18 11.26 1.84
CA VAL A 149 10.39 10.97 3.04
C VAL A 149 8.99 10.52 2.62
N PRO A 150 8.56 9.30 2.98
CA PRO A 150 7.18 8.89 2.80
C PRO A 150 6.19 9.79 3.53
N GLY A 151 5.03 9.97 2.93
CA GLY A 151 4.00 10.85 3.45
C GLY A 151 2.61 10.47 2.97
N LYS A 152 1.68 11.42 3.15
CA LYS A 152 0.29 11.32 2.71
C LYS A 152 -0.06 12.45 1.76
N THR A 153 -0.90 12.15 0.78
CA THR A 153 -1.55 13.16 -0.07
C THR A 153 -3.03 12.84 -0.22
N GLY A 154 -3.79 13.81 -0.73
CA GLY A 154 -5.21 13.72 -1.03
C GLY A 154 -5.64 15.01 -1.72
N GLU A 155 -6.73 14.99 -2.47
CA GLU A 155 -7.19 16.18 -3.21
C GLU A 155 -7.51 17.38 -2.29
N HIS A 156 -7.81 17.09 -1.02
CA HIS A 156 -8.04 18.08 0.04
C HIS A 156 -6.77 18.58 0.73
N LEU A 157 -5.61 17.96 0.45
CA LEU A 157 -4.31 18.32 1.02
C LEU A 157 -3.48 19.07 -0.04
N VAL A 158 -3.43 20.40 0.05
CA VAL A 158 -2.61 21.22 -0.85
C VAL A 158 -1.13 21.10 -0.47
N ARG A 159 -0.42 20.07 -0.97
CA ARG A 159 1.03 19.91 -0.81
C ARG A 159 1.70 19.38 -2.08
N ILE A 160 2.97 19.73 -2.28
CA ILE A 160 3.81 19.21 -3.38
C ILE A 160 4.40 17.87 -2.93
N LEU A 161 3.98 16.77 -3.56
CA LEU A 161 4.43 15.41 -3.24
C LEU A 161 4.42 14.55 -4.51
N ILE A 162 5.29 13.53 -4.56
CA ILE A 162 5.21 12.43 -5.53
C ILE A 162 4.19 11.42 -5.01
N LEU A 163 3.34 10.90 -5.90
CA LEU A 163 2.22 10.01 -5.57
C LEU A 163 2.56 8.58 -6.00
N LEU A 164 2.22 7.59 -5.17
CA LEU A 164 2.35 6.18 -5.54
C LEU A 164 1.12 5.74 -6.35
N GLU A 165 1.37 5.12 -7.49
CA GLU A 165 0.36 4.69 -8.44
C GLU A 165 0.45 3.19 -8.67
N ALA A 166 -0.69 2.52 -8.84
CA ALA A 166 -0.72 1.13 -9.27
C ALA A 166 -0.62 1.05 -10.80
N ILE A 167 0.23 0.16 -11.30
CA ILE A 167 0.37 -0.15 -12.72
C ILE A 167 -0.71 -1.21 -13.08
N PRO A 168 -1.50 -1.00 -14.15
CA PRO A 168 -2.63 -1.86 -14.53
C PRO A 168 -2.27 -3.24 -15.10
#